data_AF-A0A9P1F2L6-F1
#
_entry.id   AF-A0A9P1F2L6-F1
#
_cell.length_a   1.000
_cell.length_b   1.000
_cell.length_c   1.000
_cell.angle_alpha   90.00
_cell.angle_beta   90.00
_cell.angle_gamma   90.00
#
_symmetry.space_group_name_H-M   'P 1'
#
loop_
_entity.id
_entity.type
_entity.pdbx_description
1 polymer ?
#
loop_
_entity_poly.entity_id
_entity_poly.type
_entity_poly.pdbx_seq_one_letter_code
_entity_poly.pdbx_strand_id
1 'polypeptide(L)'
;MPMRKIVMLGANARTQRSASSIQLPAEYSPSASSAPSCAPENGQSNGGGEGKKQLKDLLHERWENAKQYNAFNYSLNCMYRCLDGKYDLSMQLNMERGELRRKPMHFKNIREPFNNLRFNFTKLHDKEILFYLKCDDKPISNDPLDRHLVAVNASPLERDHSLIIPSVNKCSPQVLTLQAVRIAVDLMLLVDDEMFHILFNSLLGQASVNHLHLHAMYWPYDSDLINRKCEPLHDVPDVFVIRPPNWICPAIVFQLARIEDYERFKMNIFKCVDHLTEVNQAHNLFLTRAQPIRTFGTEKEEDRRGERPQLVTCYVFPRMNMIGAKPPSNFNPAANELAGNLTSYTIRFFESANEQAVIRIIEEEASLDDDTFQSLCFDLADVLIGRCVGTSRPVDLDTLEGLTSPEIDELRDSFQSFMPRSPSIRHRSSTRTQSDDGVPE
;
A
#
# COMPACT_ATOMS: atom_id res chain seq x y z
N MET A 1 -19.56 -9.91 23.00
CA MET A 1 -19.83 -10.14 21.56
C MET A 1 -19.11 -11.40 21.11
N PRO A 2 -19.63 -12.19 20.16
CA PRO A 2 -18.94 -13.40 19.71
C PRO A 2 -17.56 -13.05 19.10
N MET A 3 -16.52 -13.76 19.52
CA MET A 3 -15.17 -13.66 18.94
C MET A 3 -15.24 -13.96 17.45
N ARG A 4 -14.65 -13.08 16.63
CA ARG A 4 -14.58 -13.23 15.18
C ARG A 4 -13.47 -14.22 14.84
N LYS A 5 -13.78 -15.22 14.01
CA LYS A 5 -12.85 -16.31 13.71
C LYS A 5 -12.55 -16.33 12.23
N ILE A 6 -11.28 -16.13 11.91
CA ILE A 6 -10.74 -16.41 10.58
C ILE A 6 -10.15 -17.81 10.62
N VAL A 7 -10.65 -18.67 9.74
CA VAL A 7 -10.09 -19.99 9.53
C VAL A 7 -9.16 -19.93 8.35
N MET A 8 -7.94 -20.40 8.58
CA MET A 8 -6.97 -20.59 7.51
C MET A 8 -7.21 -21.95 6.89
N LEU A 9 -7.07 -22.07 5.58
CA LEU A 9 -7.15 -23.36 4.90
C LEU A 9 -5.74 -23.76 4.46
N GLY A 10 -5.33 -24.98 4.80
CA GLY A 10 -4.04 -25.54 4.38
C GLY A 10 -3.92 -25.69 2.86
N ALA A 11 -2.70 -25.64 2.35
CA ALA A 11 -2.39 -25.86 0.94
C ALA A 11 -2.30 -27.37 0.64
N ASN A 12 -3.43 -28.04 0.41
CA ASN A 12 -3.43 -29.40 -0.16
C ASN A 12 -3.87 -29.35 -1.62
N ALA A 13 -2.97 -29.71 -2.53
CA ALA A 13 -3.23 -29.80 -3.95
C ALA A 13 -3.84 -31.15 -4.32
N ARG A 14 -4.92 -31.15 -5.13
CA ARG A 14 -5.27 -32.18 -6.14
C ARG A 14 -6.58 -31.84 -6.87
N THR A 15 -6.49 -31.47 -8.14
CA THR A 15 -6.86 -32.29 -9.33
C THR A 15 -6.64 -31.44 -10.58
N GLN A 16 -5.63 -31.80 -11.39
CA GLN A 16 -5.32 -31.19 -12.69
C GLN A 16 -6.47 -31.37 -13.70
N ARG A 17 -6.91 -30.26 -14.33
CA ARG A 17 -7.27 -30.09 -15.76
C ARG A 17 -8.03 -28.76 -16.00
N SER A 18 -7.31 -27.65 -16.19
CA SER A 18 -7.49 -26.62 -17.25
C SER A 18 -6.56 -25.42 -16.98
N ALA A 19 -5.97 -24.84 -18.02
CA ALA A 19 -4.76 -24.01 -17.95
C ALA A 19 -4.98 -22.49 -17.66
N SER A 20 -6.04 -22.09 -16.95
CA SER A 20 -6.33 -20.65 -16.76
C SER A 20 -6.97 -20.24 -15.44
N SER A 21 -7.09 -21.15 -14.46
CA SER A 21 -7.62 -20.82 -13.13
C SER A 21 -6.87 -21.61 -12.06
N ILE A 22 -6.58 -20.98 -10.91
CA ILE A 22 -6.04 -21.70 -9.74
C ILE A 22 -7.08 -22.75 -9.36
N GLN A 23 -6.72 -24.02 -9.54
CA GLN A 23 -7.59 -25.13 -9.20
C GLN A 23 -7.63 -25.28 -7.68
N LEU A 24 -8.78 -24.97 -7.13
CA LEU A 24 -9.03 -24.98 -5.70
C LEU A 24 -9.31 -26.42 -5.23
N PRO A 25 -8.79 -26.88 -4.08
CA PRO A 25 -9.14 -28.19 -3.54
C PRO A 25 -10.65 -28.31 -3.33
N ALA A 26 -11.25 -29.36 -3.89
CA ALA A 26 -12.70 -29.56 -4.01
C ALA A 26 -13.35 -30.19 -2.75
N GLU A 27 -12.57 -30.77 -1.85
CA GLU A 27 -13.08 -31.41 -0.64
C GLU A 27 -12.91 -30.49 0.58
N TYR A 28 -14.03 -30.06 1.18
CA TYR A 28 -14.02 -29.53 2.53
C TYR A 28 -15.20 -30.09 3.33
N SER A 29 -14.89 -31.02 4.22
CA SER A 29 -15.70 -31.32 5.40
C SER A 29 -15.04 -30.65 6.62
N PRO A 30 -15.76 -29.90 7.47
CA PRO A 30 -15.21 -29.26 8.67
C PRO A 30 -14.46 -30.22 9.61
N SER A 31 -14.73 -31.52 9.52
CA SER A 31 -14.13 -32.58 10.35
C SER A 31 -12.79 -33.11 9.84
N ALA A 32 -12.30 -32.69 8.66
CA ALA A 32 -11.11 -33.25 8.02
C ALA A 32 -9.92 -32.28 7.90
N SER A 33 -10.03 -31.07 8.48
CA SER A 33 -9.04 -30.02 8.29
C SER A 33 -8.13 -29.86 9.51
N SER A 34 -6.84 -30.17 9.36
CA SER A 34 -5.79 -29.82 10.32
C SER A 34 -5.41 -28.33 10.25
N ALA A 35 -6.34 -27.47 9.82
CA ALA A 35 -6.00 -26.10 9.51
C ALA A 35 -6.12 -25.18 10.74
N PRO A 36 -5.09 -24.35 11.00
CA PRO A 36 -5.06 -23.49 12.18
C PRO A 36 -6.19 -22.45 12.14
N SER A 37 -6.85 -22.27 13.29
CA SER A 37 -7.84 -21.21 13.49
C SER A 37 -7.20 -20.05 14.25
N CYS A 38 -7.37 -18.83 13.74
CA CYS A 38 -6.91 -17.61 14.40
C CYS A 38 -8.11 -16.78 14.85
N ALA A 39 -8.09 -16.37 16.12
CA ALA A 39 -9.06 -15.46 16.70
C ALA A 39 -8.28 -14.39 17.49
N PRO A 40 -8.74 -13.13 17.51
CA PRO A 40 -8.12 -12.12 18.36
C PRO A 40 -8.23 -12.55 19.82
N GLU A 41 -7.10 -12.60 20.52
CA GLU A 41 -7.07 -12.95 21.93
C GLU A 41 -7.58 -11.77 22.77
N ASN A 42 -8.76 -11.92 23.36
CA ASN A 42 -9.10 -11.10 24.52
C ASN A 42 -8.40 -11.74 25.73
N GLY A 43 -7.58 -10.97 26.44
CA GLY A 43 -6.83 -11.41 27.60
C GLY A 43 -7.69 -12.14 28.63
N GLN A 44 -7.70 -13.47 28.54
CA GLN A 44 -8.03 -14.46 29.56
C GLN A 44 -7.77 -15.84 28.96
N SER A 45 -6.54 -16.33 29.13
CA SER A 45 -6.15 -17.69 28.81
C SER A 45 -6.70 -18.65 29.87
N ASN A 46 -7.56 -19.59 29.45
CA ASN A 46 -7.59 -20.94 30.01
C ASN A 46 -8.46 -21.86 29.14
N GLY A 47 -7.84 -22.92 28.61
CA GLY A 47 -8.54 -24.03 27.98
C GLY A 47 -7.75 -24.67 26.84
N GLY A 48 -7.04 -25.74 27.14
CA GLY A 48 -6.25 -26.52 26.18
C GLY A 48 -7.08 -27.16 25.07
N GLY A 49 -6.54 -27.09 23.86
CA GLY A 49 -6.95 -27.76 22.63
C GLY A 49 -5.92 -27.42 21.56
N GLU A 50 -5.50 -28.42 20.79
CA GLU A 50 -4.44 -28.41 19.75
C GLU A 50 -3.88 -27.04 19.34
N GLY A 51 -2.58 -26.85 19.57
CA GLY A 51 -1.90 -25.55 19.55
C GLY A 51 -2.23 -24.68 18.34
N LYS A 52 -3.03 -23.63 18.57
CA LYS A 52 -3.25 -22.57 17.58
C LYS A 52 -1.93 -21.86 17.33
N LYS A 53 -1.32 -22.07 16.16
CA LYS A 53 -0.22 -21.21 15.71
C LYS A 53 -0.75 -19.80 15.48
N GLN A 54 -0.03 -18.79 15.97
CA GLN A 54 -0.37 -17.40 15.68
C GLN A 54 -0.21 -17.13 14.17
N LEU A 55 -1.04 -16.26 13.61
CA LEU A 55 -1.02 -15.94 12.18
C LEU A 55 0.36 -15.43 11.72
N LYS A 56 1.02 -14.64 12.57
CA LYS A 56 2.39 -14.15 12.37
C LYS A 56 3.37 -15.29 12.13
N ASP A 57 3.41 -16.28 13.03
CA ASP A 57 4.32 -17.41 12.94
C ASP A 57 4.04 -18.27 11.70
N LEU A 58 2.76 -18.46 11.35
CA LEU A 58 2.41 -19.21 10.15
C LEU A 58 2.84 -18.47 8.88
N LEU A 59 2.58 -17.17 8.80
CA LEU A 59 3.00 -16.34 7.67
C LEU A 59 4.52 -16.45 7.50
N HIS A 60 5.24 -16.30 8.61
CA HIS A 60 6.68 -16.39 8.65
C HIS A 60 7.21 -17.76 8.16
N GLU A 61 6.70 -18.85 8.75
CA GLU A 61 7.08 -20.22 8.39
C GLU A 61 6.79 -20.53 6.91
N ARG A 62 5.61 -20.15 6.41
CA ARG A 62 5.19 -20.42 5.03
C ARG A 62 6.01 -19.60 4.03
N TRP A 63 6.30 -18.35 4.35
CA TRP A 63 7.11 -17.48 3.52
C TRP A 63 8.57 -17.96 3.44
N GLU A 64 9.16 -18.39 4.55
CA GLU A 64 10.50 -19.00 4.56
C GLU A 64 10.56 -20.31 3.76
N ASN A 65 9.55 -21.17 3.89
CA ASN A 65 9.46 -22.39 3.10
C ASN A 65 9.36 -22.11 1.60
N ALA A 66 8.78 -20.97 1.18
CA ALA A 66 8.70 -20.57 -0.22
C ALA A 66 10.08 -20.34 -0.86
N LYS A 67 11.14 -20.07 -0.06
CA LYS A 67 12.51 -19.93 -0.57
C LYS A 67 13.02 -21.21 -1.21
N GLN A 68 12.65 -22.36 -0.66
CA GLN A 68 13.05 -23.69 -1.17
C GLN A 68 12.47 -23.97 -2.57
N TYR A 69 11.50 -23.17 -3.00
CA TYR A 69 10.76 -23.34 -4.23
C TYR A 69 11.06 -22.29 -5.30
N ASN A 70 12.10 -21.45 -5.11
CA ASN A 70 12.45 -20.34 -6.01
C ASN A 70 11.27 -19.39 -6.28
N ALA A 71 10.48 -19.09 -5.25
CA ALA A 71 9.31 -18.21 -5.37
C ALA A 71 9.65 -16.70 -5.42
N PHE A 72 10.93 -16.34 -5.30
CA PHE A 72 11.40 -14.95 -5.25
C PHE A 72 12.32 -14.65 -6.43
N ASN A 73 12.21 -13.44 -6.98
CA ASN A 73 13.03 -12.99 -8.11
C ASN A 73 14.46 -12.63 -7.72
N TYR A 74 14.71 -12.30 -6.45
CA TYR A 74 16.01 -11.89 -5.91
C TYR A 74 16.11 -12.17 -4.42
N SER A 75 17.32 -12.07 -3.88
CA SER A 75 17.57 -12.16 -2.44
C SER A 75 17.45 -10.79 -1.78
N LEU A 76 17.07 -10.76 -0.50
CA LEU A 76 16.94 -9.52 0.26
C LEU A 76 18.31 -9.05 0.79
N ASN A 77 19.09 -8.41 -0.08
CA ASN A 77 20.38 -7.79 0.26
C ASN A 77 20.20 -6.28 0.47
N CYS A 78 19.44 -5.91 1.50
CA CYS A 78 19.04 -4.53 1.74
C CYS A 78 20.01 -3.78 2.67
N MET A 79 20.22 -2.49 2.40
CA MET A 79 20.86 -1.54 3.33
C MET A 79 19.85 -0.49 3.74
N TYR A 80 19.97 0.05 4.95
CA TYR A 80 19.03 1.02 5.50
C TYR A 80 19.76 2.23 6.05
N ARG A 81 19.08 3.37 6.02
CA ARG A 81 19.45 4.57 6.78
C ARG A 81 18.21 5.41 7.09
N CYS A 82 18.29 6.21 8.12
CA CYS A 82 17.35 7.31 8.34
C CYS A 82 17.87 8.56 7.61
N LEU A 83 16.95 9.38 7.10
CA LEU A 83 17.27 10.69 6.56
C LEU A 83 17.12 11.72 7.67
N ASP A 84 18.18 12.50 7.91
CA ASP A 84 18.11 13.59 8.86
C ASP A 84 17.10 14.65 8.37
N GLY A 85 16.14 15.01 9.22
CA GLY A 85 15.15 16.01 8.89
C GLY A 85 13.99 16.08 9.87
N LYS A 86 12.92 16.75 9.46
CA LYS A 86 11.72 16.98 10.26
C LYS A 86 10.91 15.71 10.46
N TYR A 87 10.83 14.83 9.46
CA TYR A 87 9.89 13.70 9.37
C TYR A 87 10.52 12.34 9.65
N ASP A 88 11.82 12.29 9.96
CA ASP A 88 12.57 11.10 10.33
C ASP A 88 12.37 9.94 9.33
N LEU A 89 12.41 10.25 8.03
CA LEU A 89 12.13 9.29 6.97
C LEU A 89 13.16 8.15 6.96
N SER A 90 12.70 6.91 6.79
CA SER A 90 13.60 5.76 6.60
C SER A 90 13.79 5.48 5.11
N MET A 91 14.98 5.00 4.71
CA MET A 91 15.27 4.64 3.33
C MET A 91 15.97 3.28 3.26
N GLN A 92 15.44 2.40 2.40
CA GLN A 92 16.02 1.11 2.08
C GLN A 92 16.65 1.13 0.67
N LEU A 93 17.92 0.74 0.52
CA LEU A 93 18.50 0.41 -0.77
C LEU A 93 18.18 -1.04 -1.15
N ASN A 94 17.60 -1.24 -2.33
CA ASN A 94 17.42 -2.55 -2.94
C ASN A 94 17.66 -2.47 -4.46
N MET A 95 18.92 -2.69 -4.86
CA MET A 95 19.35 -2.57 -6.25
C MET A 95 18.76 -3.67 -7.14
N GLU A 96 18.77 -4.93 -6.67
CA GLU A 96 18.21 -6.07 -7.41
C GLU A 96 16.72 -5.87 -7.69
N ARG A 97 15.97 -5.30 -6.75
CA ARG A 97 14.58 -4.90 -7.00
C ARG A 97 14.47 -3.85 -8.08
N GLY A 98 15.31 -2.82 -8.08
CA GLY A 98 15.32 -1.79 -9.13
C GLY A 98 15.48 -2.40 -10.53
N GLU A 99 16.35 -3.41 -10.66
CA GLU A 99 16.68 -4.07 -11.93
C GLU A 99 15.66 -5.12 -12.35
N LEU A 100 15.19 -5.94 -11.41
CA LEU A 100 14.36 -7.13 -11.66
C LEU A 100 12.87 -6.87 -11.50
N ARG A 101 12.46 -5.67 -11.05
CA ARG A 101 11.04 -5.30 -10.97
C ARG A 101 10.41 -5.35 -12.35
N ARG A 102 9.21 -5.94 -12.39
CA ARG A 102 8.36 -5.91 -13.59
C ARG A 102 8.14 -4.45 -14.06
N LYS A 103 8.19 -4.24 -15.37
CA LYS A 103 7.78 -2.97 -15.97
C LYS A 103 6.33 -2.65 -15.57
N PRO A 104 6.06 -1.48 -14.95
CA PRO A 104 4.71 -1.09 -14.58
C PRO A 104 3.79 -1.07 -15.80
N MET A 105 2.54 -1.48 -15.62
CA MET A 105 1.51 -1.34 -16.66
C MET A 105 1.06 0.12 -16.76
N HIS A 106 0.63 0.53 -17.95
CA HIS A 106 0.04 1.83 -18.18
C HIS A 106 -1.46 1.77 -17.99
N PHE A 107 -1.95 2.69 -17.16
CA PHE A 107 -3.36 2.88 -16.87
C PHE A 107 -3.75 4.34 -17.15
N LYS A 108 -5.01 4.56 -17.51
CA LYS A 108 -5.67 5.83 -17.81
C LYS A 108 -6.78 6.15 -16.83
N ASN A 109 -7.31 5.14 -16.14
CA ASN A 109 -8.41 5.29 -15.20
C ASN A 109 -8.25 4.32 -14.02
N ILE A 110 -8.74 4.71 -12.84
CA ILE A 110 -8.70 3.87 -11.64
C ILE A 110 -9.59 2.63 -11.78
N ARG A 111 -10.73 2.77 -12.46
CA ARG A 111 -11.72 1.72 -12.70
C ARG A 111 -11.47 0.99 -14.02
N GLU A 112 -10.22 0.92 -14.48
CA GLU A 112 -9.92 0.15 -15.68
C GLU A 112 -10.35 -1.32 -15.53
N PRO A 113 -11.01 -1.89 -16.56
CA PRO A 113 -11.50 -3.25 -16.50
C PRO A 113 -10.35 -4.24 -16.38
N PHE A 114 -10.58 -5.28 -15.60
CA PHE A 114 -9.66 -6.40 -15.50
C PHE A 114 -9.39 -7.04 -16.87
N ASN A 115 -8.16 -7.50 -17.11
CA ASN A 115 -7.76 -8.12 -18.36
C ASN A 115 -7.04 -9.46 -18.13
N ASN A 116 -7.70 -10.56 -18.51
CA ASN A 116 -7.18 -11.93 -18.42
C ASN A 116 -5.87 -12.16 -19.20
N LEU A 117 -5.65 -11.42 -20.28
CA LEU A 117 -4.46 -11.56 -21.14
C LEU A 117 -3.21 -10.99 -20.48
N ARG A 118 -3.37 -9.95 -19.65
CA ARG A 118 -2.26 -9.36 -18.88
C ARG A 118 -1.91 -10.26 -17.69
N PHE A 119 -0.75 -10.02 -17.07
CA PHE A 119 -0.39 -10.73 -15.84
C PHE A 119 -1.46 -10.47 -14.76
N ASN A 120 -1.84 -11.52 -14.05
CA ASN A 120 -2.80 -11.47 -12.95
C ASN A 120 -2.59 -12.67 -12.02
N PHE A 121 -3.13 -12.60 -10.80
CA PHE A 121 -2.85 -13.59 -9.76
C PHE A 121 -3.52 -14.96 -9.94
N THR A 122 -4.40 -15.17 -10.93
CA THR A 122 -4.87 -16.54 -11.25
C THR A 122 -3.78 -17.41 -11.88
N LYS A 123 -2.64 -16.79 -12.22
CA LYS A 123 -1.47 -17.44 -12.85
C LYS A 123 -0.36 -17.77 -11.85
N LEU A 124 -0.58 -17.56 -10.55
CA LEU A 124 0.38 -17.94 -9.52
C LEU A 124 0.57 -19.46 -9.51
N HIS A 125 1.80 -19.89 -9.30
CA HIS A 125 2.11 -21.29 -9.05
C HIS A 125 1.67 -21.67 -7.64
N ASP A 126 1.26 -22.92 -7.42
CA ASP A 126 0.87 -23.44 -6.09
C ASP A 126 1.93 -23.26 -4.99
N LYS A 127 3.19 -23.04 -5.39
CA LYS A 127 4.35 -22.85 -4.51
C LYS A 127 4.50 -21.41 -4.05
N GLU A 128 3.83 -20.47 -4.72
CA GLU A 128 3.75 -19.06 -4.34
C GLU A 128 2.61 -18.81 -3.34
N ILE A 129 1.68 -19.77 -3.20
CA ILE A 129 0.53 -19.68 -2.30
C ILE A 129 0.95 -20.08 -0.88
N LEU A 130 0.77 -19.17 0.08
CA LEU A 130 1.09 -19.43 1.49
C LEU A 130 -0.06 -20.15 2.19
N PHE A 131 -1.27 -19.60 2.08
CA PHE A 131 -2.51 -20.16 2.63
C PHE A 131 -3.74 -19.42 2.08
N TYR A 132 -4.92 -19.97 2.33
CA TYR A 132 -6.20 -19.31 2.05
C TYR A 132 -6.86 -18.80 3.33
N LEU A 133 -7.56 -17.68 3.22
CA LEU A 133 -8.34 -17.08 4.30
C LEU A 133 -9.84 -17.32 4.08
N LYS A 134 -10.54 -17.64 5.17
CA LYS A 134 -12.00 -17.71 5.21
C LYS A 134 -12.52 -17.05 6.49
N CYS A 135 -13.55 -16.22 6.37
CA CYS A 135 -14.30 -15.72 7.52
C CYS A 135 -15.44 -16.68 7.84
N ASP A 136 -15.46 -17.25 9.03
CA ASP A 136 -16.51 -18.19 9.44
C ASP A 136 -17.74 -17.46 10.01
N ASP A 137 -17.51 -16.40 10.79
CA ASP A 137 -18.57 -15.54 11.29
C ASP A 137 -18.90 -14.45 10.25
N LYS A 138 -20.11 -14.54 9.68
CA LYS A 138 -20.55 -13.73 8.54
C LYS A 138 -19.64 -13.98 7.32
N PRO A 139 -19.78 -15.14 6.66
CA PRO A 139 -19.06 -15.40 5.42
C PRO A 139 -19.31 -14.24 4.47
N ILE A 140 -18.23 -13.68 3.93
CA ILE A 140 -18.32 -12.51 3.07
C ILE A 140 -19.03 -12.85 1.75
N SER A 141 -18.98 -14.14 1.39
CA SER A 141 -19.77 -14.73 0.32
C SER A 141 -20.02 -16.21 0.61
N ASN A 142 -21.16 -16.72 0.13
CA ASN A 142 -21.44 -18.16 0.09
C ASN A 142 -20.90 -18.82 -1.19
N ASP A 143 -20.29 -18.04 -2.08
CA ASP A 143 -19.69 -18.53 -3.32
C ASP A 143 -18.44 -19.39 -3.02
N PRO A 144 -18.42 -20.68 -3.40
CA PRO A 144 -17.27 -21.56 -3.23
C PRO A 144 -15.99 -21.06 -3.94
N LEU A 145 -16.14 -20.19 -4.93
CA LEU A 145 -15.04 -19.55 -5.68
C LEU A 145 -14.50 -18.29 -5.01
N ASP A 146 -15.19 -17.77 -3.99
CA ASP A 146 -14.76 -16.58 -3.24
C ASP A 146 -13.69 -16.94 -2.20
N ARG A 147 -12.53 -17.37 -2.69
CA ARG A 147 -11.37 -17.67 -1.85
C ARG A 147 -10.43 -16.48 -1.78
N HIS A 148 -10.16 -16.04 -0.56
CA HIS A 148 -9.13 -15.07 -0.26
C HIS A 148 -7.80 -15.78 -0.12
N LEU A 149 -6.80 -15.28 -0.81
CA LEU A 149 -5.52 -15.92 -1.00
C LEU A 149 -4.45 -15.06 -0.34
N VAL A 150 -3.53 -15.67 0.40
CA VAL A 150 -2.26 -15.03 0.78
C VAL A 150 -1.14 -15.72 0.00
N ALA A 151 -0.39 -14.94 -0.76
CA ALA A 151 0.73 -15.41 -1.59
C ALA A 151 2.01 -14.67 -1.24
N VAL A 152 3.17 -15.22 -1.60
CA VAL A 152 4.41 -14.44 -1.58
C VAL A 152 4.32 -13.26 -2.54
N ASN A 153 4.97 -12.15 -2.20
CA ASN A 153 5.37 -11.21 -3.22
C ASN A 153 6.69 -11.68 -3.82
N ALA A 154 6.68 -12.10 -5.09
CA ALA A 154 7.90 -12.54 -5.80
C ALA A 154 8.95 -11.42 -5.92
N SER A 155 8.59 -10.15 -5.70
CA SER A 155 9.49 -9.00 -5.60
C SER A 155 9.38 -8.34 -4.21
N PRO A 156 9.80 -9.03 -3.14
CA PRO A 156 9.58 -8.59 -1.77
C PRO A 156 10.42 -7.34 -1.45
N LEU A 157 9.84 -6.40 -0.69
CA LEU A 157 10.61 -5.30 -0.10
C LEU A 157 11.37 -5.75 1.15
N GLU A 158 10.75 -6.62 1.94
CA GLU A 158 11.27 -7.09 3.22
C GLU A 158 10.90 -8.57 3.39
N ARG A 159 11.53 -9.21 4.36
CA ARG A 159 11.16 -10.55 4.82
C ARG A 159 9.66 -10.59 5.13
N ASP A 160 9.03 -11.71 4.79
CA ASP A 160 7.60 -11.95 4.97
C ASP A 160 6.66 -11.05 4.13
N HIS A 161 7.20 -10.20 3.24
CA HIS A 161 6.37 -9.41 2.32
C HIS A 161 5.54 -10.34 1.43
N SER A 162 4.23 -10.27 1.65
CA SER A 162 3.21 -11.12 1.06
C SER A 162 2.10 -10.28 0.43
N LEU A 163 1.26 -10.92 -0.38
CA LEU A 163 0.13 -10.31 -1.06
C LEU A 163 -1.16 -10.93 -0.54
N ILE A 164 -2.12 -10.08 -0.18
CA ILE A 164 -3.50 -10.48 0.11
C ILE A 164 -4.29 -10.28 -1.18
N ILE A 165 -4.90 -11.34 -1.69
CA ILE A 165 -5.64 -11.33 -2.95
C ILE A 165 -7.08 -11.76 -2.63
N PRO A 166 -7.97 -10.78 -2.41
CA PRO A 166 -9.38 -11.07 -2.17
C PRO A 166 -10.01 -11.71 -3.39
N SER A 167 -10.67 -12.86 -3.21
CA SER A 167 -11.55 -13.44 -4.23
C SER A 167 -10.84 -13.68 -5.56
N VAL A 168 -9.68 -14.35 -5.53
CA VAL A 168 -8.76 -14.44 -6.68
C VAL A 168 -9.43 -14.85 -8.00
N ASN A 169 -10.45 -15.70 -7.96
CA ASN A 169 -11.15 -16.19 -9.14
C ASN A 169 -12.29 -15.26 -9.63
N LYS A 170 -12.66 -14.23 -8.85
CA LYS A 170 -13.59 -13.17 -9.30
C LYS A 170 -12.92 -12.19 -10.25
N CYS A 171 -11.58 -12.20 -10.35
CA CYS A 171 -10.82 -11.36 -11.26
C CYS A 171 -11.20 -9.87 -11.15
N SER A 172 -11.38 -9.38 -9.92
CA SER A 172 -11.77 -8.00 -9.69
C SER A 172 -10.64 -7.05 -10.10
N PRO A 173 -10.94 -5.90 -10.72
CA PRO A 173 -9.94 -4.88 -10.99
C PRO A 173 -9.32 -4.36 -9.68
N GLN A 174 -8.18 -3.66 -9.76
CA GLN A 174 -7.47 -3.08 -8.61
C GLN A 174 -8.21 -1.87 -8.03
N VAL A 175 -9.39 -2.13 -7.48
CA VAL A 175 -10.30 -1.20 -6.82
C VAL A 175 -10.68 -1.81 -5.48
N LEU A 176 -10.48 -1.08 -4.38
CA LEU A 176 -10.79 -1.59 -3.05
C LEU A 176 -12.29 -1.85 -2.90
N THR A 177 -12.62 -3.08 -2.49
CA THR A 177 -13.98 -3.47 -2.12
C THR A 177 -14.15 -3.46 -0.61
N LEU A 178 -15.39 -3.38 -0.13
CA LEU A 178 -15.68 -3.52 1.30
C LEU A 178 -15.13 -4.85 1.88
N GLN A 179 -15.11 -5.90 1.08
CA GLN A 179 -14.52 -7.21 1.42
C GLN A 179 -13.00 -7.11 1.60
N ALA A 180 -12.31 -6.42 0.70
CA ALA A 180 -10.87 -6.18 0.81
C ALA A 180 -10.52 -5.36 2.07
N VAL A 181 -11.28 -4.30 2.35
CA VAL A 181 -11.12 -3.47 3.56
C VAL A 181 -11.34 -4.32 4.82
N ARG A 182 -12.39 -5.15 4.85
CA ARG A 182 -12.64 -6.08 5.96
C ARG A 182 -11.43 -6.99 6.22
N ILE A 183 -10.94 -7.67 5.18
CA ILE A 183 -9.81 -8.60 5.31
C ILE A 183 -8.57 -7.88 5.84
N ALA A 184 -8.31 -6.66 5.34
CA ALA A 184 -7.18 -5.85 5.83
C ALA A 184 -7.30 -5.55 7.33
N VAL A 185 -8.45 -5.03 7.77
CA VAL A 185 -8.68 -4.70 9.18
C VAL A 185 -8.61 -5.95 10.07
N ASP A 186 -9.22 -7.05 9.64
CA ASP A 186 -9.20 -8.30 10.42
C ASP A 186 -7.78 -8.87 10.53
N LEU A 187 -6.97 -8.82 9.47
CA LEU A 187 -5.57 -9.25 9.51
C LEU A 187 -4.71 -8.37 10.43
N MET A 188 -4.91 -7.04 10.42
CA MET A 188 -4.22 -6.15 11.34
C MET A 188 -4.57 -6.42 12.81
N LEU A 189 -5.81 -6.81 13.10
CA LEU A 189 -6.22 -7.18 14.45
C LEU A 189 -5.66 -8.56 14.88
N LEU A 190 -5.40 -9.45 13.93
CA LEU A 190 -4.84 -10.79 14.19
C LEU A 190 -3.32 -10.81 14.29
N VAL A 191 -2.63 -9.89 13.63
CA VAL A 191 -1.17 -9.73 13.72
C VAL A 191 -0.87 -8.64 14.74
N ASP A 192 -0.52 -9.06 15.96
CA ASP A 192 -0.12 -8.15 17.04
C ASP A 192 1.36 -7.80 16.94
N ASP A 193 1.70 -6.97 15.95
CA ASP A 193 3.04 -6.48 15.68
C ASP A 193 2.98 -5.05 15.15
N GLU A 194 3.75 -4.15 15.76
CA GLU A 194 3.81 -2.73 15.40
C GLU A 194 4.47 -2.50 14.03
N MET A 195 5.38 -3.39 13.64
CA MET A 195 6.10 -3.33 12.36
C MET A 195 5.26 -3.85 11.19
N PHE A 196 4.12 -4.50 11.46
CA PHE A 196 3.25 -5.07 10.43
C PHE A 196 2.31 -4.03 9.84
N HIS A 197 2.30 -3.95 8.52
CA HIS A 197 1.49 -2.99 7.77
C HIS A 197 0.75 -3.67 6.63
N ILE A 198 -0.45 -3.14 6.33
CA ILE A 198 -1.18 -3.48 5.11
C ILE A 198 -1.25 -2.27 4.20
N LEU A 199 -0.85 -2.47 2.94
CA LEU A 199 -0.74 -1.42 1.95
C LEU A 199 -1.67 -1.67 0.77
N PHE A 200 -2.25 -0.61 0.22
CA PHE A 200 -2.93 -0.66 -1.08
C PHE A 200 -2.50 0.51 -1.96
N ASN A 201 -2.38 0.21 -3.25
CA ASN A 201 -2.06 1.16 -4.30
C ASN A 201 -3.18 1.06 -5.36
N SER A 202 -3.85 2.16 -5.69
CA SER A 202 -4.79 2.20 -6.82
C SER A 202 -4.04 2.24 -8.17
N LEU A 203 -4.70 2.00 -9.30
CA LEU A 203 -4.05 1.93 -10.62
C LEU A 203 -3.24 3.17 -10.99
N LEU A 204 -3.82 4.36 -10.80
CA LEU A 204 -3.15 5.65 -10.98
C LEU A 204 -2.35 6.06 -9.73
N GLY A 205 -2.46 5.28 -8.65
CA GLY A 205 -1.79 5.39 -7.35
C GLY A 205 -0.58 4.47 -7.20
N GLN A 206 0.22 4.28 -8.24
CA GLN A 206 1.42 3.42 -8.28
C GLN A 206 1.20 1.89 -8.31
N ALA A 207 -0.02 1.38 -8.46
CA ALA A 207 -0.18 -0.07 -8.68
C ALA A 207 0.56 -0.55 -9.94
N SER A 208 0.93 -1.83 -9.94
CA SER A 208 1.62 -2.47 -11.07
C SER A 208 0.80 -3.57 -11.74
N VAL A 209 -0.23 -4.08 -11.05
CA VAL A 209 -1.11 -5.17 -11.51
C VAL A 209 -2.56 -4.72 -11.40
N ASN A 210 -3.35 -4.94 -12.46
CA ASN A 210 -4.81 -4.74 -12.43
C ASN A 210 -5.51 -6.05 -12.08
N HIS A 211 -5.40 -6.44 -10.81
CA HIS A 211 -6.12 -7.52 -10.16
C HIS A 211 -6.09 -7.19 -8.67
N LEU A 212 -7.24 -7.01 -8.02
CA LEU A 212 -7.36 -6.63 -6.62
C LEU A 212 -6.38 -7.38 -5.70
N HIS A 213 -5.44 -6.63 -5.14
CA HIS A 213 -4.48 -7.11 -4.14
C HIS A 213 -4.09 -5.99 -3.18
N LEU A 214 -3.72 -6.39 -1.97
CA LEU A 214 -3.07 -5.58 -0.96
C LEU A 214 -1.71 -6.21 -0.64
N HIS A 215 -0.80 -5.41 -0.11
CA HIS A 215 0.46 -5.89 0.42
C HIS A 215 0.33 -6.08 1.92
N ALA A 216 0.85 -7.19 2.44
CA ALA A 216 1.06 -7.42 3.86
C ALA A 216 2.57 -7.52 4.07
N MET A 217 3.15 -6.60 4.82
CA MET A 217 4.60 -6.56 4.98
C MET A 217 5.01 -6.00 6.33
N TYR A 218 6.22 -6.38 6.75
CA TYR A 218 6.88 -5.77 7.89
C TYR A 218 7.81 -4.66 7.38
N TRP A 219 7.96 -3.60 8.17
CA TRP A 219 8.99 -2.61 7.94
C TRP A 219 9.80 -2.39 9.23
N PRO A 220 11.15 -2.41 9.18
CA PRO A 220 11.97 -2.45 10.40
C PRO A 220 12.13 -1.10 11.12
N TYR A 221 11.49 -0.04 10.63
CA TYR A 221 11.57 1.30 11.22
C TYR A 221 10.16 1.85 11.42
N ASP A 222 9.91 2.48 12.57
CA ASP A 222 8.64 3.17 12.78
C ASP A 222 8.51 4.36 11.83
N SER A 223 7.34 4.45 11.20
CA SER A 223 6.96 5.66 10.50
C SER A 223 6.64 6.73 11.53
N ASP A 224 7.34 7.86 11.47
CA ASP A 224 7.05 8.96 12.38
C ASP A 224 5.63 9.54 12.23
N LEU A 225 4.93 9.22 11.13
CA LEU A 225 3.52 9.52 10.90
C LEU A 225 2.65 9.13 12.10
N ILE A 226 2.93 7.99 12.73
CA ILE A 226 2.13 7.46 13.85
C ILE A 226 2.24 8.31 15.13
N ASN A 227 3.21 9.22 15.19
CA ASN A 227 3.49 10.09 16.33
C ASN A 227 2.95 11.52 16.11
N ARG A 228 2.38 11.82 14.94
CA ARG A 228 1.96 13.17 14.54
C ARG A 228 0.57 13.51 15.02
N LYS A 229 0.38 14.80 15.29
CA LYS A 229 -0.93 15.40 15.55
C LYS A 229 -1.73 15.51 14.25
N CYS A 230 -3.01 15.16 14.32
CA CYS A 230 -3.97 15.32 13.24
C CYS A 230 -4.96 16.47 13.52
N GLU A 231 -5.73 16.84 12.51
CA GLU A 231 -6.84 17.79 12.59
C GLU A 231 -8.16 17.02 12.40
N PRO A 232 -9.25 17.34 13.10
CA PRO A 232 -10.55 16.73 12.80
C PRO A 232 -11.00 17.01 11.37
N LEU A 233 -11.62 16.03 10.72
CA LEU A 233 -12.27 16.22 9.42
C LEU A 233 -13.63 16.90 9.63
N HIS A 234 -13.64 18.25 9.56
CA HIS A 234 -14.86 19.05 9.64
C HIS A 234 -15.75 18.68 10.85
N ASP A 235 -17.02 18.37 10.60
CA ASP A 235 -18.02 17.94 11.57
C ASP A 235 -18.21 16.42 11.62
N VAL A 236 -17.32 15.65 10.95
CA VAL A 236 -17.39 14.19 10.94
C VAL A 236 -16.78 13.63 12.23
N PRO A 237 -17.52 12.84 13.02
CA PRO A 237 -17.00 12.26 14.24
C PRO A 237 -15.96 11.18 13.95
N ASP A 238 -14.86 11.20 14.72
CA ASP A 238 -13.80 10.18 14.71
C ASP A 238 -13.12 9.98 13.35
N VAL A 239 -13.07 11.03 12.54
CA VAL A 239 -12.32 11.08 11.28
C VAL A 239 -11.41 12.31 11.31
N PHE A 240 -10.18 12.14 10.85
CA PHE A 240 -9.15 13.15 10.95
C PHE A 240 -8.45 13.34 9.61
N VAL A 241 -7.67 14.40 9.51
CA VAL A 241 -6.76 14.68 8.41
C VAL A 241 -5.39 15.05 8.94
N ILE A 242 -4.37 14.76 8.15
CA ILE A 242 -3.01 15.25 8.37
C ILE A 242 -2.46 15.71 7.03
N ARG A 243 -1.72 16.82 7.02
CA ARG A 243 -1.22 17.46 5.81
C ARG A 243 0.04 18.26 6.12
N PRO A 244 0.77 18.77 5.11
CA PRO A 244 1.88 19.68 5.36
C PRO A 244 1.45 20.87 6.24
N PRO A 245 2.31 21.31 7.19
CA PRO A 245 3.65 20.82 7.46
C PRO A 245 3.70 19.65 8.47
N ASN A 246 2.58 19.12 8.96
CA ASN A 246 2.58 18.05 9.97
C ASN A 246 3.01 16.69 9.38
N TRP A 247 2.77 16.48 8.09
CA TRP A 247 3.26 15.32 7.33
C TRP A 247 3.65 15.70 5.90
N ILE A 248 4.42 14.84 5.24
CA ILE A 248 4.99 15.08 3.89
C ILE A 248 3.94 15.16 2.77
N CYS A 249 2.74 14.63 2.98
CA CYS A 249 1.62 14.74 2.04
C CYS A 249 0.27 14.65 2.78
N PRO A 250 -0.82 15.16 2.17
CA PRO A 250 -2.16 15.06 2.73
C PRO A 250 -2.66 13.62 2.87
N ALA A 251 -3.33 13.32 3.98
CA ALA A 251 -3.97 12.05 4.25
C ALA A 251 -5.24 12.22 5.09
N ILE A 252 -6.22 11.36 4.83
CA ILE A 252 -7.41 11.17 5.65
C ILE A 252 -7.14 9.99 6.59
N VAL A 253 -7.45 10.15 7.86
CA VAL A 253 -7.06 9.23 8.92
C VAL A 253 -8.29 8.71 9.65
N PHE A 254 -8.35 7.39 9.80
CA PHE A 254 -9.35 6.67 10.59
C PHE A 254 -8.61 5.87 11.65
N GLN A 255 -9.14 5.78 12.88
CA GLN A 255 -8.57 4.94 13.93
C GLN A 255 -9.64 4.11 14.62
N LEU A 256 -9.35 2.82 14.80
CA LEU A 256 -10.18 1.91 15.56
C LEU A 256 -9.78 1.97 17.04
N ALA A 257 -10.37 2.91 17.78
CA ALA A 257 -10.09 3.07 19.21
C ALA A 257 -10.74 1.97 20.07
N ARG A 258 -11.90 1.47 19.66
CA ARG A 258 -12.68 0.46 20.40
C ARG A 258 -13.24 -0.56 19.44
N ILE A 259 -13.27 -1.83 19.85
CA ILE A 259 -13.76 -2.92 18.99
C ILE A 259 -15.26 -2.76 18.64
N GLU A 260 -16.02 -2.07 19.48
CA GLU A 260 -17.43 -1.73 19.23
C GLU A 260 -17.59 -0.87 17.96
N ASP A 261 -16.59 -0.05 17.63
CA ASP A 261 -16.60 0.85 16.48
C ASP A 261 -16.16 0.17 15.18
N TYR A 262 -15.84 -1.12 15.21
CA TYR A 262 -15.31 -1.84 14.05
C TYR A 262 -16.14 -1.61 12.77
N GLU A 263 -17.46 -1.74 12.87
CA GLU A 263 -18.32 -1.67 11.67
C GLU A 263 -18.28 -0.27 11.07
N ARG A 264 -18.29 0.76 11.93
CA ARG A 264 -18.18 2.17 11.54
C ARG A 264 -16.81 2.47 10.94
N PHE A 265 -15.73 2.04 11.59
CA PHE A 265 -14.35 2.20 11.10
C PHE A 265 -14.17 1.62 9.69
N LYS A 266 -14.53 0.33 9.51
CA LYS A 266 -14.47 -0.36 8.22
C LYS A 266 -15.33 0.34 7.16
N MET A 267 -16.56 0.73 7.51
CA MET A 267 -17.48 1.36 6.57
C MET A 267 -16.99 2.76 6.15
N ASN A 268 -16.44 3.55 7.07
CA ASN A 268 -15.90 4.87 6.76
C ASN A 268 -14.69 4.79 5.83
N ILE A 269 -13.78 3.84 6.06
CA ILE A 269 -12.66 3.57 5.13
C ILE A 269 -13.20 3.21 3.74
N PHE A 270 -14.17 2.29 3.67
CA PHE A 270 -14.75 1.88 2.40
C PHE A 270 -15.44 3.05 1.67
N LYS A 271 -16.29 3.82 2.34
CA LYS A 271 -16.93 5.01 1.78
C LYS A 271 -15.90 6.01 1.24
N CYS A 272 -14.80 6.22 1.96
CA CYS A 272 -13.73 7.10 1.54
C CYS A 272 -13.06 6.63 0.24
N VAL A 273 -12.62 5.37 0.18
CA VAL A 273 -11.94 4.86 -1.03
C VAL A 273 -12.90 4.67 -2.21
N ASP A 274 -14.18 4.38 -1.95
CA ASP A 274 -15.22 4.27 -2.97
C ASP A 274 -15.50 5.65 -3.59
N HIS A 275 -15.69 6.69 -2.75
CA HIS A 275 -15.84 8.06 -3.22
C HIS A 275 -14.64 8.53 -4.06
N LEU A 276 -13.41 8.34 -3.56
CA LEU A 276 -12.20 8.67 -4.32
C LEU A 276 -12.14 7.92 -5.66
N THR A 277 -12.61 6.67 -5.69
CA THR A 277 -12.69 5.89 -6.93
C THR A 277 -13.75 6.44 -7.89
N GLU A 278 -14.90 6.88 -7.39
CA GLU A 278 -15.99 7.47 -8.18
C GLU A 278 -15.58 8.76 -8.87
N VAL A 279 -14.87 9.65 -8.15
CA VAL A 279 -14.33 10.90 -8.70
C VAL A 279 -13.01 10.71 -9.45
N ASN A 280 -12.58 9.46 -9.67
CA ASN A 280 -11.33 9.09 -10.33
C ASN A 280 -10.08 9.75 -9.70
N GLN A 281 -10.04 9.86 -8.37
CA GLN A 281 -8.91 10.34 -7.59
C GLN A 281 -8.01 9.19 -7.14
N ALA A 282 -6.75 9.19 -7.59
CA ALA A 282 -5.78 8.19 -7.18
C ALA A 282 -5.56 8.24 -5.67
N HIS A 283 -5.32 7.07 -5.09
CA HIS A 283 -5.14 6.97 -3.65
C HIS A 283 -4.29 5.77 -3.28
N ASN A 284 -3.63 5.92 -2.14
CA ASN A 284 -2.92 4.86 -1.44
C ASN A 284 -3.52 4.66 -0.06
N LEU A 285 -3.35 3.46 0.50
CA LEU A 285 -3.79 3.14 1.85
C LEU A 285 -2.62 2.54 2.61
N PHE A 286 -2.38 3.04 3.82
CA PHE A 286 -1.42 2.52 4.79
C PHE A 286 -2.16 2.21 6.08
N LEU A 287 -2.31 0.93 6.39
CA LEU A 287 -2.94 0.44 7.61
C LEU A 287 -1.83 -0.07 8.54
N THR A 288 -1.76 0.51 9.73
CA THR A 288 -0.69 0.26 10.70
C THR A 288 -1.23 0.22 12.12
N ARG A 289 -0.37 -0.15 13.08
CA ARG A 289 -0.56 0.17 14.49
C ARG A 289 0.00 1.55 14.78
N ALA A 290 -0.71 2.32 15.60
CA ALA A 290 -0.33 3.66 15.99
C ALA A 290 -0.91 4.02 17.36
N GLN A 291 -0.26 5.00 18.02
CA GLN A 291 -0.77 5.60 19.25
C GLN A 291 -2.14 6.26 19.04
N PRO A 292 -2.91 6.53 20.13
CA PRO A 292 -4.16 7.28 20.02
C PRO A 292 -3.95 8.64 19.33
N ILE A 293 -4.83 8.96 18.37
CA ILE A 293 -4.75 10.21 17.61
C ILE A 293 -4.88 11.40 18.56
N ARG A 294 -3.95 12.36 18.41
CA ARG A 294 -3.99 13.64 19.11
C ARG A 294 -4.44 14.74 18.16
N THR A 295 -5.28 15.64 18.66
CA THR A 295 -5.74 16.84 17.94
C THR A 295 -5.28 18.15 18.58
N PHE A 296 -4.58 18.06 19.72
CA PHE A 296 -4.04 19.19 20.47
C PHE A 296 -2.60 18.91 20.94
N GLY A 297 -1.92 19.94 21.41
CA GLY A 297 -0.53 19.84 21.88
C GLY A 297 0.51 19.94 20.75
N THR A 298 1.68 19.36 21.02
CA THR A 298 2.85 19.41 20.13
C THR A 298 2.60 18.68 18.81
N GLU A 299 3.30 19.12 17.75
CA GLU A 299 3.18 18.53 16.41
C GLU A 299 3.53 17.04 16.40
N LYS A 300 4.60 16.67 17.10
CA LYS A 300 5.09 15.30 17.27
C LYS A 300 5.16 14.95 18.75
N GLU A 301 4.75 13.73 19.08
CA GLU A 301 4.87 13.17 20.44
C GLU A 301 5.01 11.64 20.36
N GLU A 302 6.17 11.15 20.75
CA GLU A 302 6.52 9.73 20.72
C GLU A 302 6.33 9.12 22.12
N ASP A 303 5.67 7.97 22.21
CA ASP A 303 5.54 7.22 23.45
C ASP A 303 6.75 6.32 23.70
N ARG A 304 7.86 6.95 24.11
CA ARG A 304 9.12 6.26 24.40
C ARG A 304 9.03 5.24 25.53
N ARG A 305 7.96 5.27 26.33
CA ARG A 305 7.75 4.35 27.46
C ARG A 305 6.88 3.16 27.09
N GLY A 306 6.20 3.18 25.95
CA GLY A 306 5.27 2.13 25.54
C GLY A 306 4.07 1.98 26.49
N GLU A 307 3.62 3.09 27.08
CA GLU A 307 2.50 3.10 28.03
C GLU A 307 1.14 3.22 27.33
N ARG A 308 1.11 3.69 26.08
CA ARG A 308 -0.10 3.93 25.29
C ARG A 308 -0.48 2.69 24.46
N PRO A 309 -1.77 2.46 24.24
CA PRO A 309 -2.21 1.36 23.40
C PRO A 309 -1.85 1.61 21.93
N GLN A 310 -1.50 0.53 21.23
CA GLN A 310 -1.23 0.54 19.80
C GLN A 310 -2.48 0.11 19.03
N LEU A 311 -3.17 1.10 18.48
CA LEU A 311 -4.48 0.98 17.84
C LEU A 311 -4.33 0.80 16.33
N VAL A 312 -5.29 0.12 15.70
CA VAL A 312 -5.31 0.00 14.23
C VAL A 312 -5.73 1.34 13.61
N THR A 313 -4.84 1.93 12.83
CA THR A 313 -5.02 3.24 12.19
C THR A 313 -4.83 3.12 10.68
N CYS A 314 -5.78 3.66 9.93
CA CYS A 314 -5.77 3.70 8.48
C CYS A 314 -5.48 5.12 8.01
N TYR A 315 -4.42 5.27 7.23
CA TYR A 315 -4.11 6.49 6.49
C TYR A 315 -4.45 6.27 5.03
N VAL A 316 -5.36 7.07 4.49
CA VAL A 316 -5.69 7.12 3.07
C VAL A 316 -5.03 8.37 2.50
N PHE A 317 -4.19 8.23 1.49
CA PHE A 317 -3.49 9.32 0.83
C PHE A 317 -4.12 9.57 -0.55
N PRO A 318 -5.11 10.47 -0.69
CA PRO A 318 -5.47 11.02 -1.99
C PRO A 318 -4.23 11.67 -2.62
N ARG A 319 -3.98 11.38 -3.89
CA ARG A 319 -2.75 11.81 -4.57
C ARG A 319 -3.01 12.12 -6.03
N MET A 320 -2.14 12.90 -6.64
CA MET A 320 -2.17 13.16 -8.09
C MET A 320 -2.24 11.88 -8.91
N ASN A 321 -3.04 11.92 -9.97
CA ASN A 321 -3.19 10.83 -10.91
C ASN A 321 -1.92 10.67 -11.75
N MET A 322 -1.23 9.53 -11.62
CA MET A 322 -0.07 9.22 -12.47
C MET A 322 -0.54 8.57 -13.77
N ILE A 323 -0.81 9.40 -14.77
CA ILE A 323 -1.19 8.95 -16.12
C ILE A 323 0.09 8.79 -16.96
N GLY A 324 0.15 7.73 -17.76
CA GLY A 324 1.24 7.54 -18.73
C GLY A 324 2.48 6.83 -18.19
N ALA A 325 3.63 7.12 -18.81
CA ALA A 325 4.89 6.45 -18.51
C ALA A 325 5.46 6.99 -17.19
N LYS A 326 5.72 6.10 -16.23
CA LYS A 326 6.37 6.48 -14.96
C LYS A 326 7.78 6.99 -15.27
N PRO A 327 8.18 8.19 -14.82
CA PRO A 327 9.54 8.66 -15.01
C PRO A 327 10.53 7.67 -14.40
N PRO A 328 11.78 7.59 -14.91
CA PRO A 328 12.84 6.86 -14.24
C PRO A 328 13.16 7.59 -12.94
N SER A 329 12.40 7.29 -11.90
CA SER A 329 12.54 7.91 -10.59
C SER A 329 13.46 7.07 -9.71
N ASN A 330 14.12 7.73 -8.75
CA ASN A 330 14.98 7.05 -7.79
C ASN A 330 14.20 6.11 -6.85
N PHE A 331 12.92 6.42 -6.66
CA PHE A 331 11.90 5.62 -5.99
C PHE A 331 10.52 6.02 -6.49
N ASN A 332 9.49 5.21 -6.22
CA ASN A 332 8.11 5.55 -6.61
C ASN A 332 7.33 5.92 -5.34
N PRO A 333 6.67 7.09 -5.26
CA PRO A 333 5.81 7.44 -4.12
C PRO A 333 4.53 6.59 -4.08
N ALA A 334 4.63 5.36 -3.57
CA ALA A 334 3.50 4.46 -3.30
C ALA A 334 3.15 4.48 -1.80
N ALA A 335 2.22 3.63 -1.37
CA ALA A 335 1.69 3.66 0.01
C ALA A 335 2.77 3.63 1.10
N ASN A 336 3.82 2.82 0.94
CA ASN A 336 4.91 2.73 1.92
C ASN A 336 5.71 4.03 1.96
N GLU A 337 6.07 4.55 0.79
CA GLU A 337 6.87 5.78 0.66
C GLU A 337 6.11 7.02 1.13
N LEU A 338 4.79 7.11 0.90
CA LEU A 338 3.94 8.18 1.42
C LEU A 338 3.77 8.11 2.95
N ALA A 339 3.94 6.91 3.52
CA ALA A 339 4.08 6.72 4.97
C ALA A 339 5.51 6.93 5.46
N GLY A 340 6.43 7.47 4.65
CA GLY A 340 7.79 7.81 5.08
C GLY A 340 8.78 6.64 5.12
N ASN A 341 8.36 5.48 4.59
CA ASN A 341 9.17 4.28 4.46
C ASN A 341 9.68 4.16 3.03
N LEU A 342 10.81 4.80 2.76
CA LEU A 342 11.33 5.02 1.41
C LEU A 342 12.10 3.81 0.89
N THR A 343 12.08 3.66 -0.43
CA THR A 343 12.97 2.75 -1.14
C THR A 343 13.96 3.56 -1.99
N SER A 344 15.06 2.94 -2.39
CA SER A 344 16.01 3.48 -3.35
C SER A 344 16.46 2.35 -4.27
N TYR A 345 16.44 2.62 -5.58
CA TYR A 345 16.92 1.68 -6.59
C TYR A 345 18.40 1.82 -6.90
N THR A 346 19.05 2.90 -6.47
CA THR A 346 20.47 3.16 -6.79
C THR A 346 21.27 3.55 -5.57
N ILE A 347 22.51 3.09 -5.50
CA ILE A 347 23.44 3.50 -4.43
C ILE A 347 23.68 5.01 -4.45
N ARG A 348 23.77 5.63 -5.63
CA ARG A 348 23.99 7.08 -5.77
C ARG A 348 22.89 7.88 -5.09
N PHE A 349 21.62 7.54 -5.33
CA PHE A 349 20.52 8.22 -4.64
C PHE A 349 20.49 7.86 -3.16
N PHE A 350 20.74 6.60 -2.82
CA PHE A 350 20.80 6.16 -1.43
C PHE A 350 21.91 6.85 -0.63
N GLU A 351 23.01 7.30 -1.22
CA GLU A 351 24.05 8.03 -0.48
C GLU A 351 23.74 9.53 -0.42
N SER A 352 23.27 10.11 -1.54
CA SER A 352 23.14 11.55 -1.69
C SER A 352 21.79 12.15 -1.30
N ALA A 353 20.72 11.34 -1.20
CA ALA A 353 19.40 11.85 -0.87
C ALA A 353 19.38 12.48 0.53
N ASN A 354 18.65 13.57 0.68
CA ASN A 354 18.28 14.14 1.96
C ASN A 354 16.76 14.26 2.01
N GLU A 355 16.23 14.54 3.20
CA GLU A 355 14.78 14.57 3.40
C GLU A 355 14.09 15.59 2.48
N GLN A 356 14.66 16.79 2.31
CA GLN A 356 14.10 17.81 1.43
C GLN A 356 14.04 17.37 -0.05
N ALA A 357 15.04 16.62 -0.52
CA ALA A 357 15.04 16.09 -1.89
C ALA A 357 13.95 15.05 -2.10
N VAL A 358 13.67 14.22 -1.09
CA VAL A 358 12.58 13.24 -1.12
C VAL A 358 11.23 13.95 -1.08
N ILE A 359 11.06 14.93 -0.19
CA ILE A 359 9.83 15.71 -0.07
C ILE A 359 9.46 16.34 -1.41
N ARG A 360 10.43 16.97 -2.10
CA ARG A 360 10.19 17.53 -3.44
C ARG A 360 9.70 16.50 -4.45
N ILE A 361 10.26 15.29 -4.46
CA ILE A 361 9.80 14.21 -5.33
C ILE A 361 8.35 13.82 -5.00
N ILE A 362 7.99 13.74 -3.71
CA ILE A 362 6.63 13.41 -3.28
C ILE A 362 5.66 14.55 -3.62
N GLU A 363 6.05 15.81 -3.42
CA GLU A 363 5.28 16.98 -3.80
C GLU A 363 5.01 17.01 -5.31
N GLU A 364 6.03 16.76 -6.14
CA GLU A 364 5.94 16.80 -7.60
C GLU A 364 5.20 15.60 -8.21
N GLU A 365 5.34 14.40 -7.64
CA GLU A 365 4.81 13.16 -8.23
C GLU A 365 3.54 12.63 -7.56
N ALA A 366 3.17 13.12 -6.37
CA ALA A 366 2.07 12.54 -5.60
C ALA A 366 1.20 13.55 -4.84
N SER A 367 1.73 14.59 -4.22
CA SER A 367 0.93 15.43 -3.34
C SER A 367 -0.15 16.18 -4.12
N LEU A 368 -1.37 16.20 -3.57
CA LEU A 368 -2.39 17.15 -4.01
C LEU A 368 -2.05 18.55 -3.51
N ASP A 369 -2.50 19.56 -4.23
CA ASP A 369 -2.56 20.92 -3.72
C ASP A 369 -3.65 21.05 -2.63
N ASP A 370 -3.52 22.09 -1.81
CA ASP A 370 -4.38 22.29 -0.64
C ASP A 370 -5.85 22.49 -1.03
N ASP A 371 -6.15 23.22 -2.10
CA ASP A 371 -7.53 23.51 -2.52
C ASP A 371 -8.22 22.24 -3.01
N THR A 372 -7.55 21.44 -3.85
CA THR A 372 -8.06 20.15 -4.32
C THR A 372 -8.29 19.19 -3.14
N PHE A 373 -7.33 19.08 -2.21
CA PHE A 373 -7.49 18.21 -1.05
C PHE A 373 -8.62 18.68 -0.12
N GLN A 374 -8.76 19.99 0.06
CA GLN A 374 -9.81 20.60 0.87
C GLN A 374 -11.20 20.36 0.26
N SER A 375 -11.34 20.49 -1.06
CA SER A 375 -12.57 20.16 -1.78
C SER A 375 -12.97 18.69 -1.57
N LEU A 376 -12.02 17.76 -1.74
CA LEU A 376 -12.23 16.34 -1.45
C LEU A 376 -12.63 16.07 0.01
N CYS A 377 -12.09 16.82 0.96
CA CYS A 377 -12.45 16.71 2.37
C CYS A 377 -13.90 17.13 2.64
N PHE A 378 -14.39 18.19 1.98
CA PHE A 378 -15.79 18.61 2.09
C PHE A 378 -16.75 17.58 1.50
N ASP A 379 -16.43 17.07 0.32
CA ASP A 379 -17.23 16.04 -0.34
C ASP A 379 -17.26 14.75 0.47
N LEU A 380 -16.10 14.33 0.98
CA LEU A 380 -16.01 13.16 1.84
C LEU A 380 -16.78 13.35 3.15
N ALA A 381 -16.74 14.54 3.73
CA ALA A 381 -17.56 14.84 4.91
C ALA A 381 -19.02 14.55 4.57
N ASP A 382 -19.56 15.14 3.51
CA ASP A 382 -20.94 14.91 3.06
C ASP A 382 -21.25 13.41 2.88
N VAL A 383 -20.37 12.64 2.23
CA VAL A 383 -20.54 11.18 2.04
C VAL A 383 -20.60 10.40 3.37
N LEU A 384 -19.75 10.77 4.34
CA LEU A 384 -19.62 10.02 5.59
C LEU A 384 -20.85 10.21 6.49
N ILE A 385 -21.36 11.44 6.58
CA ILE A 385 -22.58 11.79 7.35
C ILE A 385 -23.88 11.65 6.55
N GLY A 386 -23.81 11.34 5.25
CA GLY A 386 -24.99 11.04 4.42
C GLY A 386 -25.72 12.28 3.88
N ARG A 387 -25.00 13.39 3.68
CA ARG A 387 -25.49 14.57 2.95
C ARG A 387 -25.27 14.39 1.44
N CYS A 388 -25.89 15.25 0.64
CA CYS A 388 -25.56 15.35 -0.78
C CYS A 388 -24.15 15.94 -0.93
N VAL A 389 -23.34 15.40 -1.84
CA VAL A 389 -22.00 15.91 -2.13
C VAL A 389 -22.07 17.36 -2.62
N GLY A 390 -21.15 18.19 -2.15
CA GLY A 390 -21.08 19.62 -2.48
C GLY A 390 -21.86 20.54 -1.53
N THR A 391 -22.61 20.00 -0.56
CA THR A 391 -23.39 20.83 0.37
C THR A 391 -22.54 21.50 1.44
N SER A 392 -21.39 20.93 1.77
CA SER A 392 -20.46 21.48 2.76
C SER A 392 -19.37 22.36 2.14
N ARG A 393 -19.32 22.51 0.79
CA ARG A 393 -18.30 23.31 0.11
C ARG A 393 -18.52 24.82 0.33
N PRO A 394 -17.46 25.59 0.65
CA PRO A 394 -17.52 27.05 0.63
C PRO A 394 -17.69 27.57 -0.80
N VAL A 395 -18.48 28.64 -0.97
CA VAL A 395 -18.82 29.24 -2.28
C VAL A 395 -17.58 29.66 -3.09
N ASP A 396 -16.50 30.07 -2.42
CA ASP A 396 -15.28 30.55 -3.07
C ASP A 396 -14.43 29.42 -3.69
N LEU A 397 -14.53 28.18 -3.17
CA LEU A 397 -13.81 27.02 -3.72
C LEU A 397 -14.44 26.53 -5.04
N ASP A 398 -15.77 26.58 -5.17
CA ASP A 398 -16.47 26.18 -6.39
C ASP A 398 -16.12 27.09 -7.60
N THR A 399 -15.75 28.35 -7.35
CA THR A 399 -15.35 29.28 -8.41
C THR A 399 -13.99 28.97 -9.04
N LEU A 400 -13.06 28.32 -8.32
CA LEU A 400 -11.74 27.96 -8.86
C LEU A 400 -11.79 26.66 -9.69
N GLU A 401 -12.62 25.70 -9.31
CA GLU A 401 -12.77 24.41 -10.02
C GLU A 401 -13.31 24.63 -11.45
N GLY A 402 -14.07 25.71 -11.68
CA GLY A 402 -14.51 26.13 -13.01
C GLY A 402 -13.42 26.75 -13.92
N LEU A 403 -12.21 26.97 -13.42
CA LEU A 403 -11.10 27.60 -14.16
C LEU A 403 -10.04 26.61 -14.67
N THR A 404 -10.03 25.36 -14.19
CA THR A 404 -9.15 24.31 -14.70
C THR A 404 -9.80 23.67 -15.93
N SER A 405 -9.57 24.26 -17.11
CA SER A 405 -10.06 23.66 -18.35
C SER A 405 -9.22 22.43 -18.74
N PRO A 406 -9.81 21.41 -19.40
CA PRO A 406 -9.08 20.26 -19.92
C PRO A 406 -7.91 20.63 -20.84
N GLU A 407 -7.97 21.81 -21.47
CA GLU A 407 -6.92 22.32 -22.35
C GLU A 407 -5.64 22.71 -21.58
N ILE A 408 -5.74 23.09 -20.31
CA ILE A 408 -4.58 23.42 -19.45
C ILE A 408 -3.80 22.14 -19.06
N ASP A 409 -4.52 21.04 -18.82
CA ASP A 409 -3.91 19.74 -18.52
C ASP A 409 -3.22 19.12 -19.75
N GLU A 410 -3.83 19.23 -20.93
CA GLU A 410 -3.19 18.83 -22.19
C GLU A 410 -1.93 19.67 -22.51
N LEU A 411 -1.95 20.96 -22.14
CA LEU A 411 -0.79 21.83 -22.28
C LEU A 411 0.36 21.42 -21.33
N ARG A 412 0.08 21.07 -20.07
CA ARG A 412 1.13 20.54 -19.15
C ARG A 412 1.79 19.28 -19.71
N ASP A 413 1.03 18.36 -20.29
CA ASP A 413 1.54 17.14 -20.92
C ASP A 413 2.42 17.43 -22.14
N SER A 414 2.06 18.44 -22.94
CA SER A 414 2.85 18.83 -24.11
C SER A 414 4.23 19.39 -23.73
N PHE A 415 4.35 20.14 -22.63
CA PHE A 415 5.62 20.70 -22.18
C PHE A 415 6.57 19.67 -21.55
N GLN A 416 6.07 18.60 -20.92
CA GLN A 416 6.92 17.52 -20.38
C GLN A 416 7.58 16.68 -21.48
N SER A 417 6.97 16.62 -22.68
CA SER A 417 7.56 15.93 -23.84
C SER A 417 8.74 16.70 -24.48
N PHE A 418 8.93 17.97 -24.11
CA PHE A 418 9.99 18.86 -24.62
C PHE A 418 11.00 19.26 -23.53
N MET A 419 11.51 18.31 -22.76
CA MET A 419 12.78 18.53 -22.04
C MET A 419 13.96 18.26 -23.01
N PRO A 420 14.74 19.27 -23.44
CA PRO A 420 15.91 19.02 -24.26
C PRO A 420 16.94 18.21 -23.46
N ARG A 421 17.34 17.05 -24.00
CA ARG A 421 18.45 16.26 -23.46
C ARG A 421 19.70 17.14 -23.40
N SER A 422 20.22 17.39 -22.20
CA SER A 422 21.53 18.01 -22.05
C SER A 422 22.59 17.11 -22.73
N PRO A 423 23.46 17.66 -23.59
CA PRO A 423 24.48 16.85 -24.27
C PRO A 423 25.53 16.39 -23.24
N SER A 424 25.74 15.06 -23.17
CA SER A 424 26.75 14.46 -22.29
C SER A 424 28.14 14.93 -22.69
N ILE A 425 28.88 15.51 -21.74
CA ILE A 425 30.32 15.74 -21.87
C ILE A 425 31.00 14.37 -21.89
N ARG A 426 31.48 13.95 -23.06
CA ARG A 426 32.30 12.75 -23.23
C ARG A 426 33.66 12.98 -22.56
N HIS A 427 34.03 12.11 -21.63
CA HIS A 427 35.40 11.97 -21.15
C HIS A 427 36.33 11.61 -22.33
N ARG A 428 37.37 12.42 -22.53
CA ARG A 428 38.53 12.10 -23.38
C ARG A 428 39.23 10.87 -22.79
N SER A 429 39.24 9.78 -23.54
CA SER A 429 40.14 8.65 -23.32
C SER A 429 41.56 9.06 -23.71
N SER A 430 42.50 8.83 -22.80
CA SER A 430 43.93 8.84 -23.06
C SER A 430 44.31 7.70 -24.02
N THR A 431 44.90 8.04 -25.15
CA THR A 431 45.73 7.12 -25.94
C THR A 431 47.11 7.73 -26.07
N ARG A 432 48.10 7.02 -25.54
CA ARG A 432 49.52 7.35 -25.51
C ARG A 432 50.26 6.21 -26.22
N THR A 433 50.73 6.46 -27.44
CA THR A 433 51.76 5.70 -28.20
C THR A 433 52.17 6.61 -29.36
N GLN A 434 53.30 7.30 -29.29
CA GLN A 434 54.67 6.92 -29.75
C GLN A 434 54.90 7.11 -31.26
N SER A 435 55.92 7.94 -31.57
CA SER A 435 56.79 8.05 -32.77
C SER A 435 56.10 8.23 -34.13
N ASP A 436 56.54 9.05 -35.08
CA ASP A 436 57.86 9.61 -35.38
C ASP A 436 57.66 10.79 -36.38
N ASP A 437 58.76 11.42 -36.78
CA ASP A 437 58.96 12.30 -37.96
C ASP A 437 59.07 13.82 -37.72
N GLY A 438 60.34 14.27 -37.75
CA GLY A 438 60.79 15.14 -38.85
C GLY A 438 60.64 16.66 -38.69
N VAL A 439 61.67 17.29 -38.13
CA VAL A 439 62.15 18.67 -38.39
C VAL A 439 62.94 18.65 -39.73
N PRO A 440 63.29 19.74 -40.47
CA PRO A 440 63.24 21.22 -40.24
C PRO A 440 62.49 21.97 -41.37
N GLU A 441 62.29 23.30 -41.39
CA GLU A 441 63.08 24.48 -40.94
C GLU A 441 62.26 25.50 -40.16
#